data_AF-A0A1I3ZJI7-F1
#
_entry.id   AF-A0A1I3ZJI7-F1
#
_cell.length_a   1.000
_cell.length_b   1.000
_cell.length_c   1.000
_cell.angle_alpha   90.00
_cell.angle_beta   90.00
_cell.angle_gamma   90.00
#
_symmetry.space_group_name_H-M   'P 1'
#
loop_
_entity.id
_entity.type
_entity.pdbx_description
1 polymer ?
#
loop_
_entity_poly.entity_id
_entity_poly.type
_entity_poly.pdbx_seq_one_letter_code
_entity_poly.pdbx_strand_id
1 'polypeptide(L)'
;MSTYCYKLENVRESDRNFFVDMLSYISECITDIKCLSDAVEIEYEGTDEAHIRESVEKLVDMINVKLSKMDDKVAVKTLEDHTECSTLNNDDVFEEMLDKGIVREISSGAYAYSGIFLKVFKYFSKKIEEQMDIIFPEYEKIEMEVPTLTPIADYNEGKYFESFPHHIMFQTTMKNDIDVIDEFSKNGIQDESFFTNIRPPKNVMRTAACVPVYPSLRGKRIAGAEPKCVLVSGKCFRNEGINVTELSRLNEFYMKEYVFIGTPDQAKSCIERACALWSFWADKFKLNCKIETANDSFFASNYKKLQLFQLIGDSKREFKWLVPGSKSYISCSSANFHRTHFTKVYDIKTKESGAYCHTSCFAFGIERLAYALLSQKGLDTSKWDKETYEEINKYCRL
;
A
#
# COMPACT_ATOMS: atom_id res chain seq x y z
N MET A 1 23.34 12.03 -18.17
CA MET A 1 23.19 10.78 -17.38
C MET A 1 24.55 10.23 -17.05
N SER A 2 24.75 9.94 -15.78
CA SER A 2 25.93 9.27 -15.23
C SER A 2 25.47 8.02 -14.46
N THR A 3 26.37 7.08 -14.22
CA THR A 3 26.05 5.82 -13.53
C THR A 3 27.02 5.59 -12.40
N TYR A 4 26.49 5.30 -11.22
CA TYR A 4 27.24 4.86 -10.05
C TYR A 4 26.91 3.39 -9.76
N CYS A 5 27.93 2.54 -9.69
CA CYS A 5 27.77 1.13 -9.34
C CYS A 5 28.19 0.89 -7.88
N TYR A 6 27.29 0.34 -7.07
CA TYR A 6 27.56 -0.06 -5.68
C TYR A 6 27.57 -1.58 -5.53
N LYS A 7 28.61 -2.13 -4.90
CA LYS A 7 28.76 -3.56 -4.64
C LYS A 7 27.99 -3.98 -3.40
N LEU A 8 27.18 -5.04 -3.49
CA LEU A 8 26.29 -5.52 -2.42
C LEU A 8 27.00 -6.35 -1.33
N GLU A 9 28.33 -6.29 -1.26
CA GLU A 9 29.14 -7.07 -0.31
C GLU A 9 28.83 -6.71 1.15
N ASN A 10 28.49 -5.45 1.40
CA ASN A 10 28.15 -4.93 2.73
C ASN A 10 26.64 -4.98 3.04
N VAL A 11 25.82 -5.57 2.18
CA VAL A 11 24.36 -5.70 2.37
C VAL A 11 23.98 -7.17 2.46
N ARG A 12 23.43 -7.58 3.62
CA ARG A 12 22.96 -8.95 3.84
C ARG A 12 21.91 -9.33 2.80
N GLU A 13 21.92 -10.57 2.34
CA GLU A 13 20.99 -11.06 1.31
C GLU A 13 19.51 -10.80 1.67
N SER A 14 19.15 -11.00 2.93
CA SER A 14 17.81 -10.73 3.46
C SER A 14 17.36 -9.27 3.34
N ASP A 15 18.30 -8.33 3.28
CA ASP A 15 18.05 -6.89 3.32
C ASP A 15 18.18 -6.24 1.93
N ARG A 16 18.61 -6.99 0.90
CA ARG A 16 18.88 -6.45 -0.44
C ARG A 16 17.65 -5.84 -1.10
N ASN A 17 16.49 -6.51 -1.01
CA ASN A 17 15.24 -5.99 -1.58
C ASN A 17 14.84 -4.66 -0.93
N PHE A 18 14.99 -4.56 0.40
CA PHE A 18 14.73 -3.32 1.13
C PHE A 18 15.74 -2.24 0.76
N PHE A 19 17.03 -2.57 0.69
CA PHE A 19 18.07 -1.64 0.27
C PHE A 19 17.75 -1.04 -1.11
N VAL A 20 17.45 -1.87 -2.10
CA VAL A 20 17.09 -1.42 -3.46
C VAL A 20 15.86 -0.53 -3.44
N ASP A 21 14.81 -0.93 -2.70
CA ASP A 21 13.57 -0.15 -2.56
C ASP A 21 13.82 1.27 -1.99
N MET A 22 14.76 1.38 -1.05
CA MET A 22 15.08 2.63 -0.36
C MET A 22 16.00 3.57 -1.14
N LEU A 23 16.77 3.07 -2.12
CA LEU A 23 17.64 3.89 -2.97
C LEU A 23 16.85 4.96 -3.74
N SER A 24 15.57 4.72 -4.03
CA SER A 24 14.71 5.69 -4.71
C SER A 24 14.41 6.95 -3.91
N TYR A 25 14.78 6.97 -2.62
CA TYR A 25 14.50 8.09 -1.70
C TYR A 25 15.77 8.77 -1.17
N ILE A 26 16.95 8.42 -1.67
CA ILE A 26 18.22 8.99 -1.16
C ILE A 26 18.69 10.24 -1.91
N SER A 27 18.18 10.49 -3.12
CA SER A 27 18.42 11.72 -3.90
C SER A 27 17.34 11.89 -4.98
N GLU A 28 16.94 13.13 -5.23
CA GLU A 28 16.01 13.51 -6.32
C GLU A 28 16.65 13.40 -7.71
N CYS A 29 17.98 13.32 -7.78
CA CYS A 29 18.72 13.21 -9.03
C CYS A 29 18.74 11.78 -9.59
N ILE A 30 18.32 10.77 -8.83
CA ILE A 30 18.29 9.38 -9.27
C ILE A 30 17.11 9.18 -10.22
N THR A 31 17.39 8.65 -11.41
CA THR A 31 16.39 8.45 -12.46
C THR A 31 16.04 6.98 -12.68
N ASP A 32 16.97 6.06 -12.40
CA ASP A 32 16.76 4.62 -12.56
C ASP A 32 17.68 3.82 -11.63
N ILE A 33 17.24 2.62 -11.24
CA ILE A 33 18.02 1.67 -10.44
C ILE A 33 17.89 0.27 -11.05
N LYS A 34 19.03 -0.32 -11.43
CA LYS A 34 19.10 -1.68 -11.95
C LYS A 34 19.77 -2.61 -10.95
N CYS A 35 19.07 -3.66 -10.57
CA CYS A 35 19.63 -4.70 -9.70
C CYS A 35 20.40 -5.73 -10.55
N LEU A 36 21.69 -5.87 -10.28
CA LEU A 36 22.54 -6.94 -10.82
C LEU A 36 22.70 -8.05 -9.77
N SER A 37 23.43 -9.13 -10.10
CA SER A 37 23.63 -10.26 -9.20
C SER A 37 24.41 -9.93 -7.93
N ASP A 38 25.40 -9.04 -8.03
CA ASP A 38 26.35 -8.68 -6.95
C ASP A 38 26.47 -7.16 -6.75
N ALA A 39 25.67 -6.37 -7.47
CA ALA A 39 25.74 -4.92 -7.48
C ALA A 39 24.39 -4.27 -7.77
N VAL A 40 24.30 -2.97 -7.54
CA VAL A 40 23.23 -2.12 -8.04
C VAL A 40 23.84 -1.01 -8.89
N GLU A 41 23.25 -0.77 -10.06
CA GLU A 41 23.57 0.38 -10.90
C GLU A 41 22.54 1.48 -10.64
N ILE A 42 23.03 2.64 -10.24
CA ILE A 42 22.23 3.82 -9.92
C ILE A 42 22.49 4.84 -11.03
N GLU A 43 21.48 5.10 -11.85
CA GLU A 43 21.53 6.13 -12.89
C GLU A 43 21.02 7.45 -12.32
N TYR A 44 21.73 8.53 -12.61
CA TYR A 44 21.40 9.85 -12.09
C TYR A 44 21.75 10.98 -13.07
N GLU A 45 21.13 12.14 -12.85
CA GLU A 45 21.38 13.37 -13.59
C GLU A 45 22.11 14.42 -12.75
N GLY A 46 22.85 15.31 -13.43
CA GLY A 46 23.61 16.37 -12.77
C GLY A 46 24.96 15.92 -12.17
N THR A 47 25.44 16.68 -11.18
CA THR A 47 26.79 16.52 -10.58
C THR A 47 26.75 15.92 -9.18
N ASP A 48 25.68 15.20 -8.83
CA ASP A 48 25.35 14.78 -7.47
C ASP A 48 26.07 13.49 -6.99
N GLU A 49 27.08 13.00 -7.74
CA GLU A 49 27.69 11.69 -7.47
C GLU A 49 28.24 11.56 -6.05
N ALA A 50 28.91 12.61 -5.55
CA ALA A 50 29.51 12.59 -4.22
C ALA A 50 28.44 12.47 -3.12
N HIS A 51 27.31 13.16 -3.27
CA HIS A 51 26.19 13.08 -2.34
C HIS A 51 25.51 11.72 -2.42
N ILE A 52 25.24 11.20 -3.63
CA ILE A 52 24.64 9.88 -3.83
C ILE A 52 25.50 8.80 -3.16
N ARG A 53 26.83 8.82 -3.36
CA ARG A 53 27.76 7.89 -2.70
C ARG A 53 27.67 7.99 -1.18
N GLU A 54 27.71 9.20 -0.63
CA GLU A 54 27.58 9.41 0.82
C GLU A 54 26.23 8.90 1.36
N SER A 55 25.15 9.15 0.64
CA SER A 55 23.79 8.72 1.02
C SER A 55 23.60 7.20 0.92
N VAL A 56 24.24 6.53 -0.04
CA VAL A 56 24.28 5.06 -0.11
C VAL A 56 24.97 4.48 1.12
N GLU A 57 26.14 5.00 1.50
CA GLU A 57 26.85 4.51 2.70
C GLU A 57 26.02 4.74 3.97
N LYS A 58 25.37 5.91 4.10
CA LYS A 58 24.44 6.18 5.22
C LYS A 58 23.29 5.17 5.27
N LEU A 59 22.70 4.83 4.13
CA LEU A 59 21.63 3.85 4.04
C LEU A 59 22.12 2.46 4.46
N VAL A 60 23.31 2.06 4.01
CA VAL A 60 23.94 0.78 4.38
C VAL A 60 24.21 0.72 5.88
N ASP A 61 24.73 1.79 6.48
CA ASP A 61 24.94 1.89 7.92
C ASP A 61 23.62 1.78 8.70
N MET A 62 22.57 2.47 8.25
CA MET A 62 21.23 2.37 8.83
C MET A 62 20.68 0.94 8.76
N ILE A 63 20.88 0.25 7.64
CA ILE A 63 20.48 -1.14 7.46
C ILE A 63 21.36 -2.07 8.28
N ASN A 64 22.62 -1.78 8.53
CA ASN A 64 23.54 -2.68 9.23
C ASN A 64 23.51 -2.54 10.75
N VAL A 65 22.74 -1.59 11.31
CA VAL A 65 22.54 -1.48 12.77
C VAL A 65 22.15 -2.84 13.35
N LYS A 66 22.97 -3.36 14.26
CA LYS A 66 22.78 -4.68 14.88
C LYS A 66 21.69 -4.61 15.95
N LEU A 67 20.69 -5.47 15.79
CA LEU A 67 19.73 -5.79 16.83
C LEU A 67 20.04 -7.18 17.44
N SER A 68 19.12 -7.75 18.19
CA SER A 68 19.33 -8.96 18.99
C SER A 68 19.63 -10.20 18.14
N LYS A 69 20.14 -11.29 18.74
CA LYS A 69 20.33 -12.59 18.05
C LYS A 69 19.02 -13.23 17.54
N MET A 70 17.84 -12.75 17.96
CA MET A 70 16.56 -13.26 17.44
C MET A 70 16.30 -12.79 16.01
N ASP A 71 16.87 -11.65 15.61
CA ASP A 71 16.64 -11.02 14.31
C ASP A 71 17.11 -11.88 13.13
N ASP A 72 18.23 -12.60 13.30
CA ASP A 72 18.79 -13.48 12.27
C ASP A 72 17.96 -14.76 12.03
N LYS A 73 16.91 -15.01 12.82
CA LYS A 73 16.08 -16.23 12.75
C LYS A 73 14.68 -15.99 12.21
N VAL A 74 14.32 -14.75 11.90
CA VAL A 74 12.94 -14.39 11.55
C VAL A 74 12.86 -14.16 10.04
N ALA A 75 12.25 -15.12 9.34
CA ALA A 75 12.08 -15.10 7.90
C ALA A 75 10.60 -14.95 7.50
N VAL A 76 10.38 -14.47 6.28
CA VAL A 76 9.07 -14.56 5.59
C VAL A 76 8.68 -16.03 5.50
N LYS A 77 7.44 -16.34 5.91
CA LYS A 77 6.87 -17.68 5.88
C LYS A 77 5.74 -17.71 4.86
N THR A 78 5.78 -18.67 3.94
CA THR A 78 4.63 -19.00 3.10
C THR A 78 3.62 -19.77 3.93
N LEU A 79 2.42 -19.21 4.05
CA LEU A 79 1.29 -19.78 4.81
C LEU A 79 0.40 -20.63 3.90
N GLU A 80 0.15 -20.14 2.68
CA GLU A 80 -0.56 -20.85 1.61
C GLU A 80 0.19 -20.61 0.30
N ASP A 81 0.31 -21.64 -0.54
CA ASP A 81 1.03 -21.62 -1.80
C ASP A 81 0.14 -22.25 -2.88
N HIS A 82 -0.17 -21.48 -3.92
CA HIS A 82 -0.95 -21.88 -5.08
C HIS A 82 -0.16 -21.65 -6.38
N THR A 83 1.17 -21.69 -6.31
CA THR A 83 2.04 -21.40 -7.47
C THR A 83 2.03 -22.47 -8.55
N GLU A 84 1.45 -23.64 -8.27
CA GLU A 84 1.18 -24.69 -9.22
C GLU A 84 0.03 -24.36 -10.19
N CYS A 85 -0.83 -23.39 -9.86
CA CYS A 85 -1.93 -22.98 -10.73
C CYS A 85 -1.40 -22.30 -12.00
N SER A 86 -1.76 -22.83 -13.17
CA SER A 86 -1.38 -22.23 -14.45
C SER A 86 -2.21 -20.99 -14.76
N THR A 87 -1.57 -19.94 -15.26
CA THR A 87 -2.25 -18.74 -15.75
C THR A 87 -2.80 -18.96 -17.17
N LEU A 88 -3.90 -18.29 -17.51
CA LEU A 88 -4.48 -18.34 -18.87
C LEU A 88 -3.76 -17.38 -19.81
N ASN A 89 -3.18 -16.31 -19.28
CA ASN A 89 -2.37 -15.33 -19.97
C ASN A 89 -0.96 -15.30 -19.36
N ASN A 90 0.05 -15.19 -20.21
CA ASN A 90 1.45 -15.02 -19.81
C ASN A 90 2.08 -13.75 -20.41
N ASP A 91 1.39 -13.11 -21.34
CA ASP A 91 1.86 -11.89 -21.99
C ASP A 91 1.65 -10.68 -21.07
N ASP A 92 2.43 -9.64 -21.28
CA ASP A 92 2.17 -8.36 -20.64
C ASP A 92 0.88 -7.74 -21.19
N VAL A 93 0.00 -7.30 -20.28
CA VAL A 93 -1.29 -6.68 -20.61
C VAL A 93 -1.26 -5.16 -20.42
N PHE A 94 -0.22 -4.60 -19.80
CA PHE A 94 -0.18 -3.17 -19.47
C PHE A 94 -0.06 -2.30 -20.72
N GLU A 95 0.91 -2.58 -21.59
CA GLU A 95 1.07 -1.87 -22.87
C GLU A 95 -0.19 -1.98 -23.75
N GLU A 96 -0.80 -3.17 -23.82
CA GLU A 96 -2.05 -3.37 -24.56
C GLU A 96 -3.21 -2.54 -23.97
N MET A 97 -3.27 -2.39 -22.65
CA MET A 97 -4.27 -1.54 -22.00
C MET A 97 -4.05 -0.05 -22.27
N LEU A 98 -2.80 0.41 -22.37
CA LEU A 98 -2.46 1.78 -22.74
C LEU A 98 -2.87 2.06 -24.19
N ASP A 99 -2.45 1.19 -25.12
CA ASP A 99 -2.74 1.32 -26.56
C ASP A 99 -4.25 1.36 -26.84
N LYS A 100 -5.03 0.56 -26.12
CA LYS A 100 -6.51 0.53 -26.24
C LYS A 100 -7.21 1.64 -25.46
N GLY A 101 -6.47 2.46 -24.72
CA GLY A 101 -7.03 3.47 -23.81
C GLY A 101 -7.92 2.88 -22.72
N ILE A 102 -7.71 1.60 -22.35
CA ILE A 102 -8.35 0.97 -21.19
C ILE A 102 -7.81 1.62 -19.91
N VAL A 103 -6.51 1.88 -19.91
CA VAL A 103 -5.78 2.63 -18.89
C VAL A 103 -5.18 3.87 -19.55
N ARG A 104 -5.21 5.02 -18.87
CA ARG A 104 -4.57 6.26 -19.33
C ARG A 104 -3.76 6.85 -18.19
N GLU A 105 -2.46 7.00 -18.38
CA GLU A 105 -1.63 7.72 -17.41
C GLU A 105 -1.97 9.22 -17.43
N ILE A 106 -2.23 9.78 -16.26
CA ILE A 106 -2.53 11.20 -16.08
C ILE A 106 -1.30 11.93 -15.53
N SER A 107 -0.60 11.27 -14.61
CA SER A 107 0.72 11.64 -14.08
C SER A 107 1.40 10.37 -13.59
N SER A 108 2.71 10.44 -13.31
CA SER A 108 3.47 9.30 -12.77
C SER A 108 2.72 8.64 -11.61
N GLY A 109 2.34 7.37 -11.80
CA GLY A 109 1.66 6.57 -10.78
C GLY A 109 0.21 6.99 -10.49
N ALA A 110 -0.46 7.74 -11.37
CA ALA A 110 -1.87 8.09 -11.29
C ALA A 110 -2.55 7.93 -12.65
N TYR A 111 -3.64 7.15 -12.68
CA TYR A 111 -4.26 6.68 -13.91
C TYR A 111 -5.77 6.89 -13.94
N ALA A 112 -6.31 7.03 -15.14
CA ALA A 112 -7.74 6.93 -15.42
C ALA A 112 -8.09 5.58 -16.04
N TYR A 113 -9.21 5.00 -15.62
CA TYR A 113 -9.61 3.64 -15.97
C TYR A 113 -10.92 3.59 -16.78
N SER A 114 -10.97 2.71 -17.77
CA SER A 114 -12.16 2.43 -18.58
C SER A 114 -12.19 0.96 -19.00
N GLY A 115 -13.14 0.58 -19.86
CA GLY A 115 -13.21 -0.76 -20.45
C GLY A 115 -13.22 -1.90 -19.43
N ILE A 116 -12.54 -2.99 -19.76
CA ILE A 116 -12.48 -4.20 -18.94
C ILE A 116 -11.82 -3.96 -17.57
N PHE A 117 -10.78 -3.12 -17.50
CA PHE A 117 -10.13 -2.80 -16.23
C PHE A 117 -11.12 -2.17 -15.24
N LEU A 118 -11.89 -1.16 -15.67
CA LEU A 118 -12.89 -0.54 -14.81
C LEU A 118 -14.01 -1.51 -14.39
N LYS A 119 -14.39 -2.47 -15.25
CA LYS A 119 -15.37 -3.51 -14.90
C LYS A 119 -14.84 -4.42 -13.78
N VAL A 120 -13.60 -4.90 -13.91
CA VAL A 120 -12.94 -5.76 -12.91
C VAL A 120 -12.67 -4.99 -11.61
N PHE A 121 -12.22 -3.74 -11.70
CA PHE A 121 -12.08 -2.83 -10.55
C PHE A 121 -13.40 -2.74 -9.75
N LYS A 122 -14.51 -2.50 -10.45
CA LYS A 122 -15.83 -2.42 -9.83
C LYS A 122 -16.30 -3.76 -9.24
N TYR A 123 -15.92 -4.88 -9.85
CA TYR A 123 -16.20 -6.21 -9.28
C TYR A 123 -15.54 -6.34 -7.90
N PHE A 124 -14.22 -6.11 -7.80
CA PHE A 124 -13.53 -6.23 -6.52
C PHE A 124 -14.11 -5.28 -5.47
N SER A 125 -14.36 -4.02 -5.85
CA SER A 125 -14.98 -3.04 -4.96
C SER A 125 -16.32 -3.51 -4.35
N LYS A 126 -17.22 -4.05 -5.19
CA LYS A 126 -18.54 -4.54 -4.76
C LYS A 126 -18.46 -5.88 -4.02
N LYS A 127 -17.57 -6.78 -4.46
CA LYS A 127 -17.39 -8.08 -3.81
C LYS A 127 -16.91 -7.91 -2.38
N ILE A 128 -16.01 -6.96 -2.14
CA ILE A 128 -15.54 -6.61 -0.79
C ILE A 128 -16.72 -6.11 0.08
N GLU A 129 -17.55 -5.19 -0.41
CA GLU A 129 -18.75 -4.74 0.33
C GLU A 129 -19.66 -5.92 0.72
N GLU A 130 -20.05 -6.73 -0.26
CA GLU A 130 -20.95 -7.88 -0.07
C GLU A 130 -20.38 -8.91 0.92
N GLN A 131 -19.07 -9.17 0.85
CA GLN A 131 -18.45 -10.19 1.69
C GLN A 131 -18.38 -9.79 3.15
N MET A 132 -18.27 -8.50 3.46
CA MET A 132 -18.37 -8.03 4.84
C MET A 132 -19.74 -8.34 5.45
N ASP A 133 -20.81 -8.20 4.66
CA ASP A 133 -22.15 -8.53 5.11
C ASP A 133 -22.38 -10.04 5.30
N ILE A 134 -21.85 -10.85 4.39
CA ILE A 134 -21.94 -12.32 4.47
C ILE A 134 -21.12 -12.86 5.65
N ILE A 135 -19.92 -12.33 5.87
CA ILE A 135 -19.01 -12.85 6.90
C ILE A 135 -19.45 -12.38 8.29
N PHE A 136 -20.03 -11.18 8.42
CA PHE A 136 -20.41 -10.59 9.72
C PHE A 136 -21.88 -10.18 9.78
N PRO A 137 -22.86 -11.06 9.52
CA PRO A 137 -24.28 -10.69 9.56
C PRO A 137 -24.74 -10.19 10.93
N GLU A 138 -24.02 -10.57 11.99
CA GLU A 138 -24.34 -10.24 13.38
C GLU A 138 -23.82 -8.87 13.85
N TYR A 139 -22.88 -8.25 13.12
CA TYR A 139 -22.29 -6.97 13.54
C TYR A 139 -22.96 -5.78 12.87
N GLU A 140 -23.15 -4.70 13.65
CA GLU A 140 -23.41 -3.38 13.10
C GLU A 140 -22.16 -2.92 12.35
N LYS A 141 -22.30 -2.65 11.04
CA LYS A 141 -21.22 -2.13 10.21
C LYS A 141 -21.34 -0.64 10.05
N ILE A 142 -20.22 0.05 10.16
CA ILE A 142 -20.10 1.45 9.82
C ILE A 142 -19.43 1.52 8.46
N GLU A 143 -20.15 1.97 7.44
CA GLU A 143 -19.57 2.28 6.14
C GLU A 143 -19.07 3.73 6.14
N MET A 144 -17.85 3.93 5.66
CA MET A 144 -17.19 5.23 5.67
C MET A 144 -16.45 5.46 4.35
N GLU A 145 -16.85 6.49 3.61
CA GLU A 145 -16.02 7.08 2.55
C GLU A 145 -15.22 8.23 3.16
N VAL A 146 -13.90 8.15 3.08
CA VAL A 146 -13.01 9.11 3.78
C VAL A 146 -12.48 10.21 2.85
N PRO A 147 -12.31 11.46 3.34
CA PRO A 147 -11.78 12.58 2.54
C PRO A 147 -10.27 12.53 2.36
N THR A 148 -9.77 12.80 1.16
CA THR A 148 -8.34 12.71 0.85
C THR A 148 -7.44 13.58 1.73
N LEU A 149 -7.90 14.79 2.07
CA LEU A 149 -7.15 15.76 2.86
C LEU A 149 -7.18 15.36 4.34
N THR A 150 -6.02 15.03 4.91
CA THR A 150 -5.90 14.73 6.35
C THR A 150 -5.01 15.75 7.04
N PRO A 151 -5.40 16.31 8.21
CA PRO A 151 -4.57 17.25 8.95
C PRO A 151 -3.19 16.68 9.30
N ILE A 152 -2.14 17.49 9.15
CA ILE A 152 -0.78 17.13 9.58
C ILE A 152 -0.74 16.76 11.07
N ALA A 153 -1.54 17.45 11.90
CA ALA A 153 -1.61 17.19 13.34
C ALA A 153 -2.05 15.75 13.66
N ASP A 154 -3.04 15.23 12.92
CA ASP A 154 -3.56 13.87 13.13
C ASP A 154 -2.51 12.82 12.72
N TYR A 155 -1.79 13.06 11.61
CA TYR A 155 -0.69 12.20 11.18
C TYR A 155 0.47 12.18 12.18
N ASN A 156 0.77 13.34 12.77
CA ASN A 156 1.81 13.47 13.78
C ASN A 156 1.42 12.75 15.08
N GLU A 157 0.20 12.95 15.58
CA GLU A 157 -0.30 12.29 16.79
C GLU A 157 -0.37 10.77 16.61
N GLY A 158 -0.82 10.32 15.44
CA GLY A 158 -0.85 8.91 15.05
C GLY A 158 0.54 8.30 14.74
N LYS A 159 1.62 9.07 14.82
CA LYS A 159 3.02 8.65 14.58
C LYS A 159 3.29 8.10 13.18
N TYR A 160 2.51 8.51 12.19
CA TYR A 160 2.68 8.05 10.80
C TYR A 160 3.98 8.57 10.17
N PHE A 161 4.40 9.78 10.53
CA PHE A 161 5.68 10.36 10.09
C PHE A 161 6.92 9.61 10.61
N GLU A 162 6.81 8.95 11.78
CA GLU A 162 7.90 8.13 12.32
C GLU A 162 8.06 6.82 11.51
N SER A 163 7.01 6.38 10.81
CA SER A 163 6.95 5.06 10.16
C SER A 163 7.28 5.13 8.67
N PHE A 164 6.66 6.07 7.94
CA PHE A 164 6.75 6.16 6.47
C PHE A 164 6.96 7.61 5.98
N PRO A 165 8.01 8.32 6.44
CA PRO A 165 8.23 9.72 6.06
C PRO A 165 8.40 9.94 4.56
N HIS A 166 9.05 9.00 3.86
CA HIS A 166 9.33 9.09 2.42
C HIS A 166 8.06 9.04 1.55
N HIS A 167 6.98 8.40 2.02
CA HIS A 167 5.71 8.31 1.30
C HIS A 167 4.82 9.55 1.43
N ILE A 168 5.15 10.49 2.31
CA ILE A 168 4.25 11.61 2.63
C ILE A 168 4.21 12.60 1.47
N MET A 169 2.99 12.86 0.98
CA MET A 169 2.70 13.93 0.04
C MET A 169 1.91 15.03 0.74
N PHE A 170 2.35 16.28 0.62
CA PHE A 170 1.70 17.42 1.24
C PHE A 170 0.75 18.12 0.28
N GLN A 171 -0.39 18.59 0.79
CA GLN A 171 -1.29 19.46 0.05
C GLN A 171 -1.10 20.90 0.50
N THR A 172 -0.92 21.81 -0.47
CA THR A 172 -0.83 23.24 -0.23
C THR A 172 -1.65 24.06 -1.24
N THR A 173 -1.74 25.37 -1.00
CA THR A 173 -2.41 26.36 -1.85
C THR A 173 -1.50 27.55 -2.07
N MET A 174 -1.81 28.38 -3.05
CA MET A 174 -1.26 29.73 -3.15
C MET A 174 -1.58 30.55 -1.89
N LYS A 175 -0.77 31.57 -1.62
CA LYS A 175 -1.09 32.62 -0.64
C LYS A 175 -2.37 33.33 -1.08
N ASN A 176 -3.22 33.67 -0.10
CA ASN A 176 -4.42 34.45 -0.36
C ASN A 176 -4.05 35.92 -0.44
N ASP A 177 -3.51 36.33 -1.59
CA ASP A 177 -3.06 37.68 -1.88
C ASP A 177 -3.53 38.04 -3.30
N ILE A 178 -4.14 39.22 -3.45
CA ILE A 178 -4.78 39.61 -4.72
C ILE A 178 -3.76 39.79 -5.84
N ASP A 179 -2.57 40.31 -5.51
CA ASP A 179 -1.52 40.56 -6.49
C ASP A 179 -0.93 39.22 -6.95
N VAL A 180 -0.73 38.28 -6.03
CA VAL A 180 -0.29 36.89 -6.34
C VAL A 180 -1.29 36.17 -7.23
N ILE A 181 -2.60 36.27 -6.93
CA ILE A 181 -3.65 35.59 -7.70
C ILE A 181 -3.79 36.20 -9.09
N ASP A 182 -3.77 37.54 -9.19
CA ASP A 182 -3.85 38.26 -10.47
C ASP A 182 -2.63 37.94 -11.36
N GLU A 183 -1.43 37.96 -10.79
CA GLU A 183 -0.20 37.55 -11.49
C GLU A 183 -0.28 36.11 -12.00
N PHE A 184 -0.68 35.16 -11.16
CA PHE A 184 -0.84 33.76 -11.55
C PHE A 184 -1.89 33.60 -12.66
N SER A 185 -3.00 34.35 -12.62
CA SER A 185 -4.04 34.27 -13.64
C SER A 185 -3.56 34.72 -15.04
N LYS A 186 -2.62 35.66 -15.09
CA LYS A 186 -2.07 36.22 -16.33
C LYS A 186 -0.94 35.36 -16.89
N ASN A 187 -0.09 34.84 -16.00
CA ASN A 187 1.17 34.24 -16.39
C ASN A 187 1.20 32.71 -16.25
N GLY A 188 0.34 32.12 -15.41
CA GLY A 188 0.47 30.73 -15.01
C GLY A 188 1.81 30.47 -14.28
N ILE A 189 2.39 29.29 -14.48
CA ILE A 189 3.74 28.95 -13.98
C ILE A 189 4.73 29.17 -15.13
N GLN A 190 5.50 30.25 -15.07
CA GLN A 190 6.58 30.54 -16.04
C GLN A 190 7.96 30.15 -15.48
N ASP A 191 8.14 30.23 -14.16
CA ASP A 191 9.36 29.82 -13.45
C ASP A 191 9.01 29.27 -12.05
N GLU A 192 9.94 28.51 -11.47
CA GLU A 192 9.75 27.85 -10.18
C GLU A 192 9.78 28.80 -8.99
N SER A 193 10.28 30.04 -9.15
CA SER A 193 10.29 31.01 -8.05
C SER A 193 8.88 31.40 -7.62
N PHE A 194 7.88 31.21 -8.49
CA PHE A 194 6.46 31.31 -8.14
C PHE A 194 6.09 30.46 -6.92
N PHE A 195 6.72 29.30 -6.71
CA PHE A 195 6.43 28.44 -5.57
C PHE A 195 6.80 29.07 -4.22
N THR A 196 7.55 30.18 -4.18
CA THR A 196 7.70 30.99 -2.96
C THR A 196 6.39 31.65 -2.50
N ASN A 197 5.39 31.71 -3.37
CA ASN A 197 4.04 32.23 -3.12
C ASN A 197 3.01 31.17 -2.69
N ILE A 198 3.45 29.96 -2.33
CA ILE A 198 2.56 28.96 -1.70
C ILE A 198 2.56 29.08 -0.18
N ARG A 199 1.53 28.53 0.46
CA ARG A 199 1.43 28.47 1.92
C ARG A 199 2.21 27.26 2.45
N PRO A 200 2.64 27.27 3.73
CA PRO A 200 3.01 26.03 4.40
C PRO A 200 1.83 25.05 4.39
N PRO A 201 2.06 23.76 4.09
CA PRO A 201 0.98 22.79 4.04
C PRO A 201 0.34 22.61 5.42
N LYS A 202 -0.97 22.36 5.42
CA LYS A 202 -1.75 22.02 6.64
C LYS A 202 -2.29 20.59 6.59
N ASN A 203 -2.29 20.00 5.41
CA ASN A 203 -2.81 18.67 5.16
C ASN A 203 -1.75 17.81 4.48
N VAL A 204 -1.85 16.52 4.70
CA VAL A 204 -1.21 15.47 3.90
C VAL A 204 -2.26 14.72 3.10
N MET A 205 -1.83 14.15 2.00
CA MET A 205 -2.56 13.14 1.27
C MET A 205 -2.37 11.81 2.01
N ARG A 206 -3.45 11.17 2.45
CA ARG A 206 -3.33 10.01 3.35
C ARG A 206 -2.70 8.78 2.68
N THR A 207 -1.95 7.98 3.43
CA THR A 207 -1.24 6.77 2.94
C THR A 207 -2.02 5.46 3.12
N ALA A 208 -3.07 5.46 3.96
CA ALA A 208 -3.98 4.35 4.19
C ALA A 208 -5.41 4.86 4.48
N ALA A 209 -6.43 4.08 4.14
CA ALA A 209 -7.83 4.50 4.25
C ALA A 209 -8.33 4.44 5.70
N CYS A 210 -7.79 3.54 6.53
CA CYS A 210 -8.17 3.40 7.93
C CYS A 210 -7.69 4.52 8.86
N VAL A 211 -6.79 5.39 8.41
CA VAL A 211 -6.18 6.45 9.25
C VAL A 211 -7.22 7.30 9.99
N PRO A 212 -8.32 7.76 9.37
CA PRO A 212 -9.34 8.57 10.06
C PRO A 212 -10.23 7.78 11.03
N VAL A 213 -10.26 6.45 10.94
CA VAL A 213 -11.14 5.61 11.78
C VAL A 213 -10.75 5.73 13.25
N TYR A 214 -9.46 5.65 13.56
CA TYR A 214 -8.97 5.65 14.94
C TYR A 214 -9.24 6.98 15.69
N PRO A 215 -8.89 8.17 15.15
CA PRO A 215 -9.19 9.43 15.82
C PRO A 215 -10.70 9.70 15.93
N SER A 216 -11.54 9.19 15.01
CA SER A 216 -13.01 9.30 15.11
C SER A 216 -13.58 8.59 16.35
N LEU A 217 -12.85 7.61 16.89
CA LEU A 217 -13.21 6.83 18.07
C LEU A 217 -12.52 7.33 19.34
N ARG A 218 -11.91 8.52 19.33
CA ARG A 218 -11.18 9.07 20.49
C ARG A 218 -12.01 9.03 21.76
N GLY A 219 -11.41 8.52 22.84
CA GLY A 219 -12.02 8.45 24.17
C GLY A 219 -13.21 7.49 24.28
N LYS A 220 -13.55 6.74 23.21
CA LYS A 220 -14.68 5.82 23.25
C LYS A 220 -14.41 4.62 24.16
N ARG A 221 -15.50 4.05 24.67
CA ARG A 221 -15.52 2.80 25.42
C ARG A 221 -16.33 1.79 24.63
N ILE A 222 -15.66 0.78 24.06
CA ILE A 222 -16.27 -0.23 23.20
C ILE A 222 -16.74 -1.40 24.07
N ALA A 223 -18.00 -1.82 23.89
CA ALA A 223 -18.53 -2.95 24.64
C ALA A 223 -17.85 -4.25 24.19
N GLY A 224 -17.40 -5.06 25.15
CA GLY A 224 -16.70 -6.32 24.89
C GLY A 224 -17.57 -7.39 24.21
N ALA A 225 -18.87 -7.20 24.09
CA ALA A 225 -19.78 -8.06 23.33
C ALA A 225 -19.94 -7.63 21.86
N GLU A 226 -19.63 -6.37 21.53
CA GLU A 226 -19.92 -5.75 20.23
C GLU A 226 -18.66 -5.06 19.69
N PRO A 227 -17.79 -5.77 18.96
CA PRO A 227 -16.64 -5.15 18.35
C PRO A 227 -17.12 -4.14 17.29
N LYS A 228 -16.41 -3.03 17.13
CA LYS A 228 -16.67 -2.12 16.03
C LYS A 228 -16.10 -2.70 14.75
N CYS A 229 -16.94 -2.68 13.71
CA CYS A 229 -16.70 -3.24 12.39
C CYS A 229 -16.90 -2.12 11.37
N VAL A 230 -15.84 -1.67 10.73
CA VAL A 230 -15.88 -0.50 9.82
C VAL A 230 -15.44 -0.92 8.43
N LEU A 231 -16.26 -0.63 7.42
CA LEU A 231 -15.85 -0.66 6.01
C LEU A 231 -15.40 0.74 5.64
N VAL A 232 -14.11 0.95 5.46
CA VAL A 232 -13.58 2.26 5.08
C VAL A 232 -13.03 2.21 3.67
N SER A 233 -13.38 3.19 2.86
CA SER A 233 -13.01 3.29 1.45
C SER A 233 -12.47 4.67 1.11
N GLY A 234 -11.51 4.72 0.19
CA GLY A 234 -11.14 5.94 -0.50
C GLY A 234 -9.74 5.92 -1.12
N LYS A 235 -9.39 7.01 -1.79
CA LYS A 235 -8.05 7.19 -2.39
C LYS A 235 -6.95 7.34 -1.34
N CYS A 236 -5.81 6.72 -1.60
CA CYS A 236 -4.61 6.75 -0.80
C CYS A 236 -3.43 7.15 -1.69
N PHE A 237 -2.42 7.73 -1.06
CA PHE A 237 -1.32 8.38 -1.73
C PHE A 237 -0.02 7.97 -1.07
N ARG A 238 0.96 7.58 -1.88
CA ARG A 238 2.32 7.29 -1.42
C ARG A 238 3.27 7.89 -2.44
N ASN A 239 4.19 8.71 -2.00
CA ASN A 239 5.32 9.06 -2.85
C ASN A 239 6.18 7.80 -3.05
N GLU A 240 6.07 7.17 -4.21
CA GLU A 240 6.84 5.99 -4.60
C GLU A 240 8.12 6.39 -5.36
N GLY A 241 8.30 7.67 -5.70
CA GLY A 241 9.46 8.15 -6.46
C GLY A 241 9.63 7.38 -7.78
N ILE A 242 10.87 7.01 -8.11
CA ILE A 242 11.16 6.20 -9.30
C ILE A 242 10.71 4.73 -9.17
N ASN A 243 10.20 4.32 -8.00
CA ASN A 243 9.66 2.97 -7.84
C ASN A 243 8.26 2.79 -8.45
N VAL A 244 7.63 3.83 -8.99
CA VAL A 244 6.36 3.68 -9.72
C VAL A 244 6.53 2.61 -10.81
N THR A 245 5.64 1.62 -10.84
CA THR A 245 5.72 0.50 -11.79
C THR A 245 4.32 0.11 -12.22
N GLU A 246 3.94 0.55 -13.43
CA GLU A 246 2.68 0.21 -14.09
C GLU A 246 1.49 0.44 -13.14
N LEU A 247 0.60 -0.55 -13.00
CA LEU A 247 -0.49 -0.58 -12.00
C LEU A 247 -0.15 -1.42 -10.75
N SER A 248 1.08 -1.91 -10.67
CA SER A 248 1.56 -2.67 -9.50
C SER A 248 2.06 -1.76 -8.38
N ARG A 249 2.51 -0.54 -8.68
CA ARG A 249 3.01 0.43 -7.70
C ARG A 249 2.71 1.86 -8.15
N LEU A 250 1.83 2.52 -7.38
CA LEU A 250 1.15 3.76 -7.77
C LEU A 250 1.35 4.85 -6.72
N ASN A 251 1.41 6.10 -7.18
CA ASN A 251 1.38 7.26 -6.31
C ASN A 251 -0.04 7.55 -5.80
N GLU A 252 -1.07 7.25 -6.59
CA GLU A 252 -2.48 7.38 -6.23
C GLU A 252 -3.20 6.06 -6.50
N PHE A 253 -3.85 5.51 -5.48
CA PHE A 253 -4.58 4.24 -5.59
C PHE A 253 -5.82 4.22 -4.69
N TYR A 254 -6.80 3.39 -5.01
CA TYR A 254 -8.01 3.21 -4.23
C TYR A 254 -7.89 2.03 -3.28
N MET A 255 -8.15 2.28 -2.01
CA MET A 255 -8.08 1.27 -0.96
C MET A 255 -9.43 1.09 -0.31
N LYS A 256 -9.76 -0.17 -0.03
CA LYS A 256 -10.84 -0.55 0.90
C LYS A 256 -10.25 -1.30 2.07
N GLU A 257 -10.77 -1.08 3.26
CA GLU A 257 -10.33 -1.81 4.45
C GLU A 257 -11.52 -2.21 5.31
N TYR A 258 -11.51 -3.45 5.82
CA TYR A 258 -12.27 -3.78 7.02
C TYR A 258 -11.43 -3.41 8.23
N VAL A 259 -11.97 -2.66 9.17
CA VAL A 259 -11.30 -2.31 10.42
C VAL A 259 -12.11 -2.87 11.59
N PHE A 260 -11.44 -3.64 12.45
CA PHE A 260 -12.03 -4.22 13.63
C PHE A 260 -11.42 -3.61 14.89
N ILE A 261 -12.27 -3.20 15.84
CA ILE A 261 -11.85 -2.63 17.13
C ILE A 261 -12.63 -3.31 18.26
N GLY A 262 -11.94 -4.00 19.16
CA GLY A 262 -12.59 -4.75 20.23
C GLY A 262 -11.60 -5.33 21.24
N THR A 263 -11.96 -6.43 21.88
CA THR A 263 -11.02 -7.23 22.68
C THR A 263 -9.94 -7.86 21.79
N PRO A 264 -8.80 -8.31 22.36
CA PRO A 264 -7.78 -9.02 21.60
C PRO A 264 -8.32 -10.21 20.79
N ASP A 265 -9.20 -11.01 21.41
CA ASP A 265 -9.78 -12.19 20.79
C ASP A 265 -10.76 -11.82 19.67
N GLN A 266 -11.55 -10.77 19.85
CA GLN A 266 -12.45 -10.27 18.82
C GLN A 266 -11.68 -9.75 17.60
N ALA A 267 -10.68 -8.88 17.82
CA ALA A 267 -9.89 -8.32 16.72
C ALA A 267 -9.18 -9.41 15.91
N LYS A 268 -8.69 -10.47 16.59
CA LYS A 268 -8.06 -11.63 15.96
C LYS A 268 -9.08 -12.50 15.22
N SER A 269 -10.18 -12.89 15.87
CA SER A 269 -11.20 -13.73 15.27
C SER A 269 -11.86 -13.08 14.06
N CYS A 270 -12.13 -11.77 14.11
CA CYS A 270 -12.72 -11.05 12.99
C CYS A 270 -11.78 -11.03 11.78
N ILE A 271 -10.50 -10.70 11.95
CA ILE A 271 -9.59 -10.67 10.81
C ILE A 271 -9.35 -12.07 10.23
N GLU A 272 -9.28 -13.11 11.06
CA GLU A 272 -9.17 -14.51 10.59
C GLU A 272 -10.40 -14.93 9.78
N ARG A 273 -11.61 -14.57 10.23
CA ARG A 273 -12.86 -14.80 9.46
C ARG A 273 -12.86 -14.04 8.13
N ALA A 274 -12.41 -12.77 8.15
CA ALA A 274 -12.36 -11.93 6.95
C ALA A 274 -11.41 -12.49 5.87
N CYS A 275 -10.30 -13.09 6.29
CA CYS A 275 -9.32 -13.71 5.38
C CYS A 275 -9.89 -14.87 4.53
N ALA A 276 -11.06 -15.42 4.86
CA ALA A 276 -11.73 -16.41 4.01
C ALA A 276 -11.98 -15.90 2.57
N LEU A 277 -12.05 -14.58 2.38
CA LEU A 277 -12.16 -13.97 1.06
C LEU A 277 -10.92 -14.22 0.17
N TRP A 278 -9.73 -14.34 0.76
CA TRP A 278 -8.53 -14.70 -0.01
C TRP A 278 -8.64 -16.10 -0.57
N SER A 279 -9.00 -17.08 0.27
CA SER A 279 -9.20 -18.47 -0.17
C SER A 279 -10.33 -18.58 -1.20
N PHE A 280 -11.40 -17.80 -1.04
CA PHE A 280 -12.47 -17.71 -2.06
C PHE A 280 -11.90 -17.27 -3.41
N TRP A 281 -11.12 -16.18 -3.48
CA TRP A 281 -10.56 -15.72 -4.75
C TRP A 281 -9.51 -16.67 -5.33
N ALA A 282 -8.65 -17.26 -4.49
CA ALA A 282 -7.66 -18.25 -4.91
C ALA A 282 -8.34 -19.43 -5.62
N ASP A 283 -9.39 -20.00 -5.02
CA ASP A 283 -10.14 -21.10 -5.61
C ASP A 283 -11.01 -20.66 -6.79
N LYS A 284 -11.79 -19.59 -6.63
CA LYS A 284 -12.79 -19.16 -7.61
C LYS A 284 -12.19 -18.73 -8.94
N PHE A 285 -10.99 -18.15 -8.89
CA PHE A 285 -10.27 -17.70 -10.08
C PHE A 285 -9.08 -18.61 -10.43
N LYS A 286 -8.87 -19.72 -9.73
CA LYS A 286 -7.73 -20.64 -9.94
C LYS A 286 -6.41 -19.87 -10.05
N LEU A 287 -6.15 -19.00 -9.07
CA LEU A 287 -5.08 -18.02 -9.14
C LEU A 287 -3.73 -18.64 -8.84
N ASN A 288 -2.73 -18.23 -9.62
CA ASN A 288 -1.36 -18.37 -9.19
C ASN A 288 -1.05 -17.29 -8.13
N CYS A 289 -1.03 -17.69 -6.86
CA CYS A 289 -0.91 -16.78 -5.72
C CYS A 289 -0.23 -17.43 -4.51
N LYS A 290 0.13 -16.58 -3.54
CA LYS A 290 0.70 -16.98 -2.24
C LYS A 290 0.11 -16.13 -1.13
N ILE A 291 0.04 -16.69 0.07
CA ILE A 291 -0.14 -15.92 1.31
C ILE A 291 1.13 -16.03 2.12
N GLU A 292 1.74 -14.90 2.43
CA GLU A 292 3.03 -14.85 3.14
C GLU A 292 2.93 -13.96 4.38
N THR A 293 3.71 -14.28 5.43
CA THR A 293 3.99 -13.27 6.46
C THR A 293 4.80 -12.13 5.85
N ALA A 294 4.55 -10.91 6.30
CA ALA A 294 5.18 -9.74 5.72
C ALA A 294 5.61 -8.74 6.80
N ASN A 295 6.36 -7.76 6.35
CA ASN A 295 6.68 -6.55 7.08
C ASN A 295 6.42 -5.34 6.17
N ASP A 296 6.42 -4.15 6.74
CA ASP A 296 6.41 -2.92 5.96
C ASP A 296 7.84 -2.40 5.72
N SER A 297 8.06 -1.70 4.60
CA SER A 297 9.28 -0.94 4.30
C SER A 297 9.36 0.34 5.15
N PHE A 298 9.48 0.22 6.47
CA PHE A 298 9.63 1.37 7.36
C PHE A 298 10.92 2.14 7.06
N PHE A 299 10.87 3.47 7.13
CA PHE A 299 12.01 4.35 6.87
C PHE A 299 12.32 5.16 8.14
N ALA A 300 13.29 4.70 8.95
CA ALA A 300 13.91 5.43 10.07
C ALA A 300 14.79 4.48 10.92
N SER A 301 15.55 5.05 11.87
CA SER A 301 16.46 4.37 12.82
C SER A 301 15.86 3.25 13.68
N ASN A 302 14.52 3.05 13.69
CA ASN A 302 13.84 1.96 14.41
C ASN A 302 13.28 0.84 13.49
N TYR A 303 13.59 0.86 12.18
CA TYR A 303 12.97 -0.02 11.16
C TYR A 303 13.08 -1.51 11.50
N LYS A 304 14.29 -2.00 11.84
CA LYS A 304 14.48 -3.43 12.15
C LYS A 304 13.66 -3.91 13.33
N LYS A 305 13.47 -3.07 14.35
CA LYS A 305 12.71 -3.45 15.56
C LYS A 305 11.22 -3.60 15.23
N LEU A 306 10.68 -2.68 14.42
CA LEU A 306 9.28 -2.74 13.98
C LEU A 306 9.04 -3.92 13.04
N GLN A 307 9.93 -4.15 12.07
CA GLN A 307 9.87 -5.32 11.19
C GLN A 307 9.96 -6.63 11.98
N LEU A 308 10.88 -6.70 12.94
CA LEU A 308 11.02 -7.86 13.82
C LEU A 308 9.74 -8.11 14.62
N PHE A 309 9.13 -7.07 15.19
CA PHE A 309 7.86 -7.24 15.90
C PHE A 309 6.71 -7.69 15.00
N GLN A 310 6.65 -7.19 13.76
CA GLN A 310 5.65 -7.64 12.79
C GLN A 310 5.83 -9.11 12.45
N LEU A 311 7.07 -9.53 12.16
CA LEU A 311 7.36 -10.89 11.75
C LEU A 311 7.31 -11.89 12.92
N ILE A 312 7.78 -11.55 14.11
CA ILE A 312 7.66 -12.40 15.32
C ILE A 312 6.20 -12.54 15.72
N GLY A 313 5.42 -11.46 15.60
CA GLY A 313 4.04 -11.43 16.03
C GLY A 313 3.05 -11.94 14.98
N ASP A 314 3.51 -12.45 13.83
CA ASP A 314 2.73 -12.71 12.61
C ASP A 314 1.68 -11.60 12.36
N SER A 315 2.07 -10.35 12.64
CA SER A 315 1.17 -9.20 12.75
C SER A 315 0.87 -8.55 11.41
N LYS A 316 1.48 -9.04 10.33
CA LYS A 316 1.12 -8.70 8.96
C LYS A 316 1.22 -9.92 8.06
N ARG A 317 0.20 -10.12 7.23
CA ARG A 317 0.16 -11.13 6.16
C ARG A 317 -0.25 -10.46 4.86
N GLU A 318 0.28 -10.93 3.74
CA GLU A 318 -0.02 -10.39 2.41
C GLU A 318 -0.49 -11.49 1.47
N PHE A 319 -1.54 -11.18 0.71
CA PHE A 319 -2.02 -12.00 -0.38
C PHE A 319 -1.42 -11.51 -1.68
N LYS A 320 -0.47 -12.29 -2.20
CA LYS A 320 0.37 -11.91 -3.33
C LYS A 320 0.01 -12.69 -4.58
N TRP A 321 -0.20 -11.99 -5.68
CA TRP A 321 -0.63 -12.59 -6.94
C TRP A 321 0.50 -12.46 -7.97
N LEU A 322 0.69 -13.51 -8.77
CA LEU A 322 1.63 -13.47 -9.88
C LEU A 322 1.16 -12.47 -10.95
N VAL A 323 2.07 -11.63 -11.42
CA VAL A 323 1.97 -10.87 -12.67
C VAL A 323 2.90 -11.55 -13.67
N PRO A 324 2.38 -12.30 -14.66
CA PRO A 324 3.21 -13.13 -15.54
C PRO A 324 4.23 -12.35 -16.37
N GLY A 325 3.83 -11.19 -16.92
CA GLY A 325 4.70 -10.37 -17.77
C GLY A 325 6.00 -9.94 -17.07
N SER A 326 5.91 -9.54 -15.81
CA SER A 326 7.06 -9.16 -14.97
C SER A 326 7.68 -10.33 -14.18
N LYS A 327 7.03 -11.49 -14.18
CA LYS A 327 7.38 -12.67 -13.35
C LYS A 327 7.48 -12.36 -11.85
N SER A 328 6.76 -11.34 -11.38
CA SER A 328 6.80 -10.88 -9.99
C SER A 328 5.47 -11.17 -9.28
N TYR A 329 5.54 -11.29 -7.95
CA TYR A 329 4.36 -11.39 -7.09
C TYR A 329 4.10 -10.04 -6.44
N ILE A 330 2.90 -9.51 -6.64
CA ILE A 330 2.51 -8.20 -6.09
C ILE A 330 1.51 -8.38 -4.94
N SER A 331 1.68 -7.60 -3.86
CA SER A 331 0.77 -7.62 -2.70
C SER A 331 -0.54 -6.93 -3.02
N CYS A 332 -1.59 -7.71 -3.29
CA CYS A 332 -2.92 -7.21 -3.66
C CYS A 332 -3.79 -6.87 -2.45
N SER A 333 -3.53 -7.50 -1.31
CA SER A 333 -4.27 -7.32 -0.07
C SER A 333 -3.41 -7.68 1.15
N SER A 334 -3.70 -7.09 2.30
CA SER A 334 -2.98 -7.38 3.55
C SER A 334 -3.90 -7.50 4.75
N ALA A 335 -3.54 -8.37 5.69
CA ALA A 335 -4.17 -8.53 6.98
C ALA A 335 -3.19 -8.04 8.07
N ASN A 336 -3.58 -7.03 8.84
CA ASN A 336 -2.72 -6.31 9.76
C ASN A 336 -3.28 -6.37 11.19
N PHE A 337 -2.45 -6.74 12.16
CA PHE A 337 -2.79 -6.81 13.59
C PHE A 337 -2.00 -5.74 14.37
N HIS A 338 -2.61 -4.57 14.54
CA HIS A 338 -1.94 -3.42 15.17
C HIS A 338 -1.91 -3.48 16.70
N ARG A 339 -2.65 -4.43 17.31
CA ARG A 339 -2.80 -4.57 18.76
C ARG A 339 -3.30 -3.25 19.36
N THR A 340 -2.59 -2.72 20.36
CA THR A 340 -2.95 -1.49 21.07
C THR A 340 -2.30 -0.22 20.50
N HIS A 341 -1.62 -0.31 19.34
CA HIS A 341 -0.85 0.81 18.80
C HIS A 341 -1.70 2.07 18.63
N PHE A 342 -2.79 1.99 17.88
CA PHE A 342 -3.69 3.13 17.65
C PHE A 342 -4.55 3.46 18.87
N THR A 343 -5.02 2.44 19.61
CA THR A 343 -5.96 2.66 20.72
C THR A 343 -5.32 3.32 21.93
N LYS A 344 -4.01 3.14 22.15
CA LYS A 344 -3.24 3.88 23.17
C LYS A 344 -3.15 5.36 22.85
N VAL A 345 -2.95 5.71 21.58
CA VAL A 345 -2.85 7.11 21.14
C VAL A 345 -4.18 7.83 21.38
N TYR A 346 -5.30 7.19 21.03
CA TYR A 346 -6.62 7.83 21.03
C TYR A 346 -7.49 7.52 22.27
N ASP A 347 -6.94 6.89 23.32
CA ASP A 347 -7.66 6.45 24.53
C ASP A 347 -8.93 5.62 24.24
N ILE A 348 -8.81 4.60 23.39
CA ILE A 348 -9.92 3.70 23.04
C ILE A 348 -9.83 2.45 23.91
N LYS A 349 -10.85 2.23 24.75
CA LYS A 349 -10.83 1.17 25.77
C LYS A 349 -12.07 0.30 25.72
N THR A 350 -11.96 -0.92 26.25
CA THR A 350 -13.11 -1.78 26.51
C THR A 350 -13.94 -1.20 27.66
N LYS A 351 -15.26 -1.32 27.59
CA LYS A 351 -16.18 -0.77 28.60
C LYS A 351 -16.09 -1.55 29.91
N GLU A 352 -15.92 -2.87 29.85
CA GLU A 352 -16.03 -3.78 30.99
C GLU A 352 -14.72 -3.85 31.79
N SER A 353 -13.57 -4.00 31.11
CA SER A 353 -12.28 -4.13 31.78
C SER A 353 -11.48 -2.83 31.87
N GLY A 354 -11.86 -1.79 31.10
CA GLY A 354 -11.08 -0.55 31.01
C GLY A 354 -9.72 -0.69 30.32
N ALA A 355 -9.42 -1.87 29.76
CA ALA A 355 -8.20 -2.13 29.01
C ALA A 355 -8.25 -1.47 27.62
N TYR A 356 -7.10 -1.16 27.03
CA TYR A 356 -7.07 -0.68 25.65
C TYR A 356 -7.60 -1.74 24.69
N CYS A 357 -8.46 -1.33 23.76
CA CYS A 357 -8.92 -2.21 22.68
C CYS A 357 -7.75 -2.66 21.81
N HIS A 358 -7.89 -3.80 21.16
CA HIS A 358 -7.04 -4.19 20.05
C HIS A 358 -7.69 -3.79 18.73
N THR A 359 -6.85 -3.45 17.75
CA THR A 359 -7.28 -3.14 16.38
C THR A 359 -6.61 -4.06 15.38
N SER A 360 -7.35 -4.42 14.35
CA SER A 360 -6.85 -5.11 13.16
C SER A 360 -7.51 -4.53 11.90
N CYS A 361 -6.84 -4.60 10.76
CA CYS A 361 -7.46 -4.27 9.48
C CYS A 361 -7.15 -5.26 8.37
N PHE A 362 -8.08 -5.39 7.44
CA PHE A 362 -7.96 -6.21 6.25
C PHE A 362 -8.11 -5.31 5.03
N ALA A 363 -6.99 -4.98 4.39
CA ALA A 363 -6.86 -3.95 3.37
C ALA A 363 -6.77 -4.55 1.97
N PHE A 364 -7.36 -3.88 0.99
CA PHE A 364 -7.41 -4.30 -0.41
C PHE A 364 -7.01 -3.14 -1.32
N GLY A 365 -5.97 -3.33 -2.14
CA GLY A 365 -5.61 -2.41 -3.20
C GLY A 365 -6.40 -2.78 -4.47
N ILE A 366 -7.41 -1.98 -4.82
CA ILE A 366 -8.37 -2.38 -5.86
C ILE A 366 -7.71 -2.42 -7.25
N GLU A 367 -6.81 -1.48 -7.54
CA GLU A 367 -6.01 -1.46 -8.76
C GLU A 367 -5.15 -2.70 -8.89
N ARG A 368 -4.45 -3.10 -7.82
CA ARG A 368 -3.60 -4.30 -7.83
C ARG A 368 -4.39 -5.58 -8.04
N LEU A 369 -5.54 -5.71 -7.37
CA LEU A 369 -6.44 -6.86 -7.57
C LEU A 369 -6.93 -6.93 -9.03
N ALA A 370 -7.37 -5.81 -9.58
CA ALA A 370 -7.83 -5.74 -10.97
C ALA A 370 -6.70 -6.03 -11.96
N TYR A 371 -5.54 -5.42 -11.75
CA TYR A 371 -4.37 -5.59 -12.59
C TYR A 371 -3.89 -7.04 -12.59
N ALA A 372 -3.61 -7.61 -11.40
CA ALA A 372 -3.11 -8.98 -11.31
C ALA A 372 -4.09 -10.02 -11.87
N LEU A 373 -5.40 -9.83 -11.68
CA LEU A 373 -6.38 -10.72 -12.31
C LEU A 373 -6.28 -10.66 -13.84
N LEU A 374 -6.26 -9.46 -14.41
CA LEU A 374 -6.18 -9.29 -15.86
C LEU A 374 -4.83 -9.77 -16.41
N SER A 375 -3.73 -9.61 -15.69
CA SER A 375 -2.43 -10.17 -16.07
C SER A 375 -2.46 -11.69 -16.15
N GLN A 376 -3.20 -12.38 -15.28
CA GLN A 376 -3.32 -13.85 -15.32
C GLN A 376 -4.41 -14.37 -16.28
N LYS A 377 -5.45 -13.59 -16.57
CA LYS A 377 -6.62 -14.01 -17.38
C LYS A 377 -6.62 -13.46 -18.81
N GLY A 378 -5.89 -12.38 -19.06
CA GLY A 378 -5.90 -11.65 -20.33
C GLY A 378 -7.09 -10.71 -20.47
N LEU A 379 -7.03 -9.82 -21.46
CA LEU A 379 -8.06 -8.78 -21.70
C LEU A 379 -9.28 -9.28 -22.48
N ASP A 380 -9.18 -10.43 -23.16
CA ASP A 380 -10.27 -11.06 -23.92
C ASP A 380 -11.08 -12.01 -23.03
N THR A 381 -12.23 -11.51 -22.54
CA THR A 381 -13.12 -12.24 -21.63
C THR A 381 -13.72 -13.50 -22.24
N SER A 382 -13.71 -13.66 -23.57
CA SER A 382 -14.19 -14.90 -24.22
C SER A 382 -13.26 -16.10 -23.99
N LYS A 383 -12.01 -15.84 -23.60
CA LYS A 383 -11.00 -16.86 -23.28
C LYS A 383 -10.92 -17.19 -21.80
N TRP A 384 -11.67 -16.50 -20.95
CA TRP A 384 -11.67 -16.76 -19.52
C TRP A 384 -12.30 -18.11 -19.22
N ASP A 385 -11.84 -18.74 -18.14
CA ASP A 385 -12.54 -19.91 -17.61
C ASP A 385 -13.95 -19.53 -17.16
N LYS A 386 -14.85 -20.52 -17.24
CA LYS A 386 -16.27 -20.35 -16.95
C LYS A 386 -16.51 -19.77 -15.55
N GLU A 387 -15.75 -20.22 -14.56
CA GLU A 387 -15.93 -19.82 -13.16
C GLU A 387 -15.60 -18.33 -12.95
N THR A 388 -14.50 -17.85 -13.54
CA THR A 388 -14.08 -16.45 -13.51
C THR A 388 -15.09 -15.56 -14.25
N TYR A 389 -15.48 -15.95 -15.47
CA TYR A 389 -16.45 -15.20 -16.26
C TYR A 389 -17.79 -15.07 -15.53
N GLU A 390 -18.36 -16.19 -15.06
CA GLU A 390 -19.65 -16.20 -14.37
C GLU A 390 -19.62 -15.38 -13.08
N GLU A 391 -18.52 -15.43 -12.31
CA GLU A 391 -18.43 -14.65 -11.07
C GLU A 391 -18.43 -13.15 -11.35
N ILE A 392 -17.58 -12.67 -12.25
CA ILE A 392 -17.43 -11.23 -12.51
C ILE A 392 -18.64 -10.67 -13.26
N ASN A 393 -19.22 -11.45 -14.17
CA ASN A 393 -20.39 -11.05 -14.95
C ASN A 393 -21.62 -10.75 -14.07
N LYS A 394 -21.74 -11.39 -12.88
CA LYS A 394 -22.80 -11.07 -11.89
C LYS A 394 -22.78 -9.60 -11.44
N TYR A 395 -21.61 -8.97 -11.41
CA TYR A 395 -21.44 -7.62 -10.84
C TYR A 395 -21.32 -6.53 -11.89
N CYS A 396 -20.72 -6.87 -13.04
CA CYS A 396 -20.20 -5.90 -14.00
C CYS A 396 -20.32 -6.34 -15.47
N ARG A 397 -21.48 -6.91 -15.89
CA ARG A 397 -21.86 -7.23 -17.30
C ARG A 397 -20.67 -7.22 -18.28
N LEU A 398 -20.00 -8.35 -18.41
CA LEU A 398 -18.73 -8.48 -19.14
C LEU A 398 -18.88 -8.26 -20.63
#